data_AF-A0A6J1I9W9-F1
#
_entry.id   AF-A0A6J1I9W9-F1
#
_cell.length_a   1.000
_cell.length_b   1.000
_cell.length_c   1.000
_cell.angle_alpha   90.00
_cell.angle_beta   90.00
_cell.angle_gamma   90.00
#
_symmetry.space_group_name_H-M   'P 1'
#
loop_
_entity.id
_entity.type
_entity.pdbx_description
1 polymer ?
#
loop_
_entity_poly.entity_id
_entity_poly.type
_entity_poly.pdbx_seq_one_letter_code
_entity_poly.pdbx_strand_id
1 'polypeptide(L)'
;MPRIEPNIPDSCCISPRFRSNSFRRSLRYQRLPSRLLHLSVLKLDGSSFEVQVARKASVAKLREAVESVFCGMLMNREDVKISWPHVWSHFCLCYKHYKLIDEKSRIKRFGIRDGDLLHFVNRIA
;
A
#
# COMPACT_ATOMS: atom_id res chain seq x y z
N MET A 1 -17.21 -61.88 8.01
CA MET A 1 -16.02 -61.04 8.26
C MET A 1 -16.30 -60.16 9.48
N PRO A 2 -15.35 -60.00 10.41
CA PRO A 2 -15.62 -59.86 11.84
C PRO A 2 -15.54 -58.42 12.39
N ARG A 3 -15.93 -58.31 13.67
CA ARG A 3 -15.51 -57.39 14.75
C ARG A 3 -16.02 -55.94 14.72
N ILE A 4 -17.04 -55.61 15.53
CA ILE A 4 -17.02 -55.30 16.99
C ILE A 4 -16.41 -53.90 17.26
N GLU A 5 -17.30 -52.90 17.38
CA GLU A 5 -17.53 -51.93 18.50
C GLU A 5 -16.41 -51.73 19.57
N PRO A 6 -16.36 -50.63 20.38
CA PRO A 6 -17.35 -49.54 20.58
C PRO A 6 -16.78 -48.13 20.95
N ASN A 7 -17.68 -47.20 21.33
CA ASN A 7 -17.57 -46.17 22.39
C ASN A 7 -16.68 -44.90 22.23
N ILE A 8 -17.34 -43.76 21.96
CA ILE A 8 -17.55 -42.55 22.82
C ILE A 8 -16.57 -42.37 24.01
N PRO A 9 -16.09 -41.17 24.45
CA PRO A 9 -16.62 -39.80 24.27
C PRO A 9 -15.61 -38.68 23.94
N ASP A 10 -16.20 -37.50 23.73
CA ASP A 10 -15.80 -36.13 24.09
C ASP A 10 -14.36 -35.84 24.54
N SER A 11 -13.91 -34.68 24.04
CA SER A 11 -13.18 -33.67 24.81
C SER A 11 -11.96 -34.15 25.61
N CYS A 12 -10.78 -33.67 25.22
CA CYS A 12 -10.08 -32.72 26.10
C CYS A 12 -8.88 -32.11 25.41
N CYS A 13 -8.82 -30.81 25.63
CA CYS A 13 -7.70 -29.91 25.53
C CYS A 13 -6.43 -30.51 26.16
N ILE A 14 -5.32 -30.31 25.44
CA ILE A 14 -3.99 -29.91 25.95
C ILE A 14 -3.45 -30.66 27.17
N SER A 15 -2.38 -31.45 26.95
CA SER A 15 -1.22 -31.48 27.84
C SER A 15 0.07 -31.81 27.09
N PRO A 16 1.20 -31.13 27.39
CA PRO A 16 2.46 -31.28 26.67
C PRO A 16 3.34 -32.33 27.33
N ARG A 17 3.72 -33.41 26.64
CA ARG A 17 4.84 -34.26 27.04
C ARG A 17 5.73 -34.58 25.85
N PHE A 18 6.93 -34.02 25.92
CA PHE A 18 8.03 -34.09 24.96
C PHE A 18 8.45 -35.52 24.58
N ARG A 19 8.69 -35.76 23.28
CA ARG A 19 9.74 -36.68 22.82
C ARG A 19 10.23 -36.31 21.39
N SER A 20 11.51 -35.92 21.33
CA SER A 20 12.46 -35.69 20.21
C SER A 20 11.98 -35.96 18.76
N ASN A 21 11.94 -34.94 17.89
CA ASN A 21 13.03 -34.52 16.96
C ASN A 21 13.05 -35.41 15.69
N SER A 22 12.53 -35.04 14.52
CA SER A 22 12.80 -33.79 13.80
C SER A 22 11.79 -33.56 12.65
N PHE A 23 10.57 -33.11 12.97
CA PHE A 23 9.76 -32.39 11.97
C PHE A 23 10.27 -30.95 11.89
N ARG A 24 11.44 -30.73 11.27
CA ARG A 24 11.75 -29.41 10.71
C ARG A 24 10.89 -29.20 9.46
N ARG A 25 9.57 -29.18 9.63
CA ARG A 25 8.66 -28.56 8.65
C ARG A 25 9.00 -27.08 8.73
N SER A 26 9.82 -26.61 7.79
CA SER A 26 10.12 -25.18 7.66
C SER A 26 8.80 -24.45 7.52
N LEU A 27 8.37 -23.77 8.59
CA LEU A 27 7.25 -22.85 8.50
C LEU A 27 7.70 -21.74 7.56
N ARG A 28 7.26 -21.81 6.31
CA ARG A 28 7.43 -20.73 5.35
C ARG A 28 6.57 -19.58 5.84
N TYR A 29 7.13 -18.73 6.69
CA TYR A 29 6.51 -17.44 6.99
C TYR A 29 6.47 -16.66 5.67
N GLN A 30 5.31 -16.66 5.03
CA GLN A 30 5.03 -15.72 3.97
C GLN A 30 5.15 -14.33 4.59
N ARG A 31 6.04 -13.50 4.03
CA ARG A 31 6.15 -12.10 4.44
C ARG A 31 4.76 -11.48 4.26
N LEU A 32 4.15 -11.06 5.36
CA LEU A 32 2.88 -10.33 5.32
C LEU A 32 3.06 -9.16 4.35
N PRO A 33 2.14 -8.98 3.38
CA PRO A 33 2.25 -7.88 2.43
C PRO A 33 2.40 -6.58 3.20
N SER A 34 3.40 -5.78 2.82
CA SER A 34 3.65 -4.49 3.44
C SER A 34 2.39 -3.64 3.33
N ARG A 35 1.82 -3.23 4.47
CA ARG A 35 0.62 -2.39 4.50
C ARG A 35 0.82 -1.14 3.62
N LEU A 36 0.04 -1.07 2.54
CA LEU A 36 -0.05 0.09 1.67
C LEU A 36 -1.00 1.11 2.30
N LEU A 37 -0.78 2.37 1.98
CA LEU A 37 -1.66 3.48 2.29
C LEU A 37 -2.44 3.80 1.02
N HIS A 38 -3.75 3.81 1.16
CA HIS A 38 -4.70 4.30 0.18
C HIS A 38 -4.86 5.79 0.40
N LEU A 39 -4.43 6.57 -0.58
CA LEU A 39 -4.47 8.02 -0.55
C LEU A 39 -5.36 8.51 -1.68
N SER A 40 -6.18 9.52 -1.40
CA SER A 40 -6.93 10.21 -2.44
C SER A 40 -6.14 11.43 -2.89
N VAL A 41 -6.06 11.66 -4.20
CA VAL A 41 -5.43 12.86 -4.76
C VAL A 41 -6.50 13.66 -5.50
N LEU A 42 -6.77 14.87 -5.01
CA LEU A 42 -7.64 15.83 -5.65
C LEU A 42 -6.91 16.50 -6.81
N LYS A 43 -7.46 16.37 -8.01
CA LYS A 43 -6.99 17.03 -9.22
C LYS A 43 -7.46 18.49 -9.26
N LEU A 44 -6.97 19.23 -10.25
CA LEU A 44 -7.34 20.63 -10.48
C LEU A 44 -8.77 20.80 -11.03
N ASP A 45 -9.35 19.76 -11.63
CA ASP A 45 -10.75 19.75 -12.12
C ASP A 45 -11.78 19.50 -11.00
N GLY A 46 -11.34 19.33 -9.75
CA GLY A 46 -12.18 18.99 -8.61
C GLY A 46 -12.51 17.50 -8.48
N SER A 47 -12.10 16.66 -9.41
CA SER A 47 -12.21 15.20 -9.28
C SER A 47 -11.06 14.63 -8.44
N SER A 48 -11.27 13.47 -7.82
CA SER A 48 -10.24 12.77 -7.05
C SER A 48 -9.99 11.36 -7.60
N PHE A 49 -8.77 10.86 -7.44
CA PHE A 49 -8.42 9.48 -7.76
C PHE A 49 -7.63 8.85 -6.61
N GLU A 50 -7.64 7.52 -6.56
CA GLU A 50 -6.98 6.75 -5.50
C GLU A 50 -5.56 6.34 -5.92
N VAL A 51 -4.62 6.43 -4.97
CA VAL A 51 -3.21 6.07 -5.14
C VAL A 51 -2.78 5.20 -3.97
N GLN A 52 -2.09 4.11 -4.28
CA GLN A 52 -1.56 3.20 -3.27
C GLN A 52 -0.05 3.38 -3.12
N VAL A 53 0.40 3.60 -1.90
CA VAL A 53 1.83 3.82 -1.60
C VAL A 53 2.24 3.13 -0.30
N ALA A 54 3.47 2.64 -0.19
CA ALA A 54 3.92 2.03 1.05
C ALA A 54 3.94 3.03 2.23
N ARG A 55 3.57 2.59 3.44
CA ARG A 55 3.56 3.46 4.65
C ARG A 55 4.91 4.13 4.97
N LYS A 56 6.02 3.53 4.56
CA LYS A 56 7.38 4.06 4.76
C LYS A 56 7.95 4.73 3.50
N ALA A 57 7.13 4.99 2.49
CA ALA A 57 7.57 5.59 1.24
C ALA A 57 8.06 7.03 1.43
N SER A 58 8.93 7.43 0.51
CA SER A 58 9.33 8.83 0.33
C SER A 58 8.33 9.57 -0.58
N VAL A 59 8.44 10.89 -0.61
CA VAL A 59 7.67 11.73 -1.54
C VAL A 59 7.97 11.36 -3.00
N ALA A 60 9.23 10.98 -3.32
CA ALA A 60 9.56 10.47 -4.66
C ALA A 60 8.69 9.26 -5.06
N LYS A 61 8.58 8.28 -4.16
CA LYS A 61 7.76 7.08 -4.40
C LYS A 61 6.26 7.38 -4.46
N LEU A 62 5.80 8.41 -3.76
CA LEU A 62 4.43 8.88 -3.88
C LEU A 62 4.17 9.52 -5.26
N ARG A 63 5.08 10.34 -5.77
CA ARG A 63 4.97 10.91 -7.14
C ARG A 63 4.94 9.79 -8.18
N GLU A 64 5.89 8.85 -8.12
CA GLU A 64 5.94 7.69 -9.01
C GLU A 64 4.66 6.85 -8.97
N ALA A 65 4.04 6.70 -7.79
CA ALA A 65 2.76 6.00 -7.66
C ALA A 65 1.62 6.76 -8.38
N VAL A 66 1.59 8.10 -8.26
CA VAL A 66 0.66 8.94 -9.03
C VAL A 66 0.89 8.75 -10.52
N GLU A 67 2.13 8.82 -10.99
CA GLU A 67 2.48 8.63 -12.40
C GLU A 67 2.00 7.28 -12.91
N SER A 68 2.27 6.21 -12.15
CA SER A 68 1.90 4.84 -12.51
C SER A 68 0.38 4.67 -12.65
N VAL A 69 -0.38 5.27 -11.73
CA VAL A 69 -1.85 5.23 -11.74
C VAL A 69 -2.41 5.93 -12.99
N PHE A 70 -1.84 7.08 -13.36
CA PHE A 70 -2.23 7.78 -14.59
C PHE A 70 -1.77 7.06 -15.85
N CYS A 71 -0.56 6.53 -15.90
CA CYS A 71 -0.08 5.74 -17.03
C CYS A 71 -1.02 4.54 -17.26
N GLY A 72 -1.42 3.84 -16.20
CA GLY A 72 -2.40 2.76 -16.28
C GLY A 72 -3.77 3.19 -16.79
N MET A 73 -4.27 4.35 -16.34
CA MET A 73 -5.54 4.91 -16.86
C MET A 73 -5.45 5.32 -18.33
N LEU A 74 -4.29 5.81 -18.76
CA LEU A 74 -4.06 6.26 -20.13
C LEU A 74 -3.70 5.13 -21.09
N MET A 75 -3.40 3.91 -20.61
CA MET A 75 -3.20 2.75 -21.50
C MET A 75 -4.41 2.45 -22.39
N ASN A 76 -5.60 2.90 -22.01
CA ASN A 76 -6.81 2.76 -22.83
C ASN A 76 -7.04 3.95 -23.78
N ARG A 77 -6.15 4.95 -23.79
CA ARG A 77 -6.22 6.14 -24.63
C ARG A 77 -4.93 6.24 -25.45
N GLU A 78 -5.00 5.80 -26.69
CA GLU A 78 -3.84 5.50 -27.52
C GLU A 78 -2.92 6.72 -27.81
N ASP A 79 -3.37 7.95 -27.53
CA ASP A 79 -2.68 9.18 -27.94
C ASP A 79 -2.26 10.14 -26.82
N VAL A 80 -2.48 9.81 -25.54
CA VAL A 80 -2.21 10.76 -24.45
C VAL A 80 -0.88 10.44 -23.77
N LYS A 81 0.20 11.11 -24.18
CA LYS A 81 1.48 11.11 -23.46
C LYS A 81 1.56 12.30 -22.50
N ILE A 82 1.59 12.02 -21.20
CA ILE A 82 1.84 13.05 -20.17
C ILE A 82 3.35 13.22 -20.00
N SER A 83 3.83 14.46 -20.09
CA SER A 83 5.20 14.82 -19.72
C SER A 83 5.32 15.06 -18.21
N TRP A 84 5.51 13.99 -17.43
CA TRP A 84 5.65 14.06 -15.96
C TRP A 84 6.71 15.03 -15.43
N PRO A 85 7.91 15.15 -16.03
CA PRO A 85 8.88 16.16 -15.59
C PRO A 85 8.32 17.59 -15.67
N HIS A 86 7.49 17.85 -16.67
CA HIS A 86 6.84 19.15 -16.85
C HIS A 86 5.75 19.37 -15.80
N VAL A 87 4.95 18.33 -15.54
CA VAL A 87 3.94 18.35 -14.48
C VAL A 87 4.58 18.63 -13.12
N TRP A 88 5.66 17.94 -12.74
CA TRP A 88 6.30 18.14 -11.44
C TRP A 88 7.15 19.42 -11.35
N SER A 89 7.49 20.03 -12.48
CA SER A 89 8.11 21.36 -12.52
C SER A 89 7.10 22.43 -12.09
N HIS A 90 5.89 22.37 -12.63
CA HIS A 90 4.85 23.36 -12.39
C HIS A 90 3.96 23.04 -11.19
N PHE A 91 3.76 21.77 -10.86
CA PHE A 91 2.81 21.35 -9.83
C PHE A 91 3.48 20.55 -8.73
N CYS A 92 2.88 20.60 -7.54
CA CYS A 92 3.31 19.82 -6.39
C CYS A 92 2.11 19.25 -5.63
N LEU A 93 2.35 18.16 -4.91
CA LEU A 93 1.37 17.60 -4.00
C LEU A 93 1.37 18.40 -2.69
N CYS A 94 0.20 18.80 -2.24
CA CYS A 94 0.01 19.47 -0.96
C CYS A 94 -0.85 18.60 -0.03
N TYR A 95 -0.36 18.38 1.18
CA TYR A 95 -1.13 17.77 2.24
C TYR A 95 -1.43 18.81 3.31
N LYS A 96 -2.70 19.20 3.44
CA LYS A 96 -3.15 20.31 4.31
C LYS A 96 -2.39 21.60 3.96
N HIS A 97 -1.43 22.00 4.80
CA HIS A 97 -0.59 23.18 4.63
C HIS A 97 0.86 22.84 4.22
N TYR A 98 1.18 21.54 4.04
CA TYR A 98 2.52 21.08 3.72
C TYR A 98 2.66 20.76 2.24
N LYS A 99 3.50 21.54 1.55
CA LYS A 99 3.92 21.24 0.17
C LYS A 99 4.98 20.14 0.18
N LEU A 100 4.70 19.02 -0.47
CA LEU A 100 5.58 17.84 -0.58
C LEU A 100 6.62 18.08 -1.69
N ILE A 101 7.55 19.00 -1.43
CA ILE A 101 8.60 19.41 -2.38
C ILE A 101 9.82 18.49 -2.26
N ASP A 102 10.21 18.15 -1.02
CA ASP A 102 11.37 17.31 -0.74
C ASP A 102 11.09 15.83 -1.04
N GLU A 103 11.69 15.34 -2.11
CA GLU A 103 11.59 13.96 -2.59
C GLU A 103 12.15 12.93 -1.61
N LYS A 104 13.13 13.31 -0.79
CA LYS A 104 13.79 12.42 0.18
C LYS A 104 13.00 12.28 1.48
N SER A 105 12.10 13.23 1.75
CA SER A 105 11.26 13.18 2.93
C SER A 105 10.26 12.03 2.88
N ARG A 106 10.03 11.41 4.04
CA ARG A 106 9.06 10.33 4.18
C ARG A 106 7.66 10.90 4.39
N ILE A 107 6.66 10.36 3.72
CA ILE A 107 5.26 10.79 3.84
C ILE A 107 4.76 10.73 5.29
N LYS A 108 5.24 9.75 6.07
CA LYS A 108 4.90 9.60 7.49
C LYS A 108 5.34 10.80 8.35
N ARG A 109 6.39 11.53 7.97
CA ARG A 109 6.85 12.72 8.73
C ARG A 109 5.83 13.86 8.70
N PHE A 110 5.05 13.95 7.62
CA PHE A 110 3.98 14.93 7.46
C PHE A 110 2.67 14.52 8.14
N GLY A 111 2.64 13.34 8.79
CA GLY A 111 1.43 12.81 9.42
C GLY A 111 0.41 12.23 8.45
N ILE A 112 0.82 11.93 7.20
CA ILE A 112 -0.04 11.29 6.19
C ILE A 112 -0.37 9.87 6.63
N ARG A 113 -1.67 9.54 6.65
CA ARG A 113 -2.24 8.24 7.02
C ARG A 113 -3.05 7.65 5.87
N ASP A 114 -3.52 6.44 6.08
CA ASP A 114 -4.44 5.76 5.18
C ASP A 114 -5.78 6.52 5.14
N GLY A 115 -6.36 6.68 3.95
CA GLY A 115 -7.58 7.45 3.70
C GLY A 115 -7.39 8.96 3.64
N ASP A 116 -6.16 9.47 3.70
CA ASP A 116 -5.91 10.91 3.64
C ASP A 116 -6.01 11.46 2.20
N LEU A 117 -6.43 12.74 2.10
CA LEU A 117 -6.55 13.48 0.85
C LEU A 117 -5.35 14.42 0.63
N LEU A 118 -4.75 14.34 -0.56
CA LEU A 118 -3.74 15.25 -1.07
C LEU A 118 -4.32 16.12 -2.17
N HIS A 119 -3.77 17.31 -2.34
CA HIS A 119 -4.22 18.26 -3.36
C HIS A 119 -3.11 18.48 -4.38
N PHE A 120 -3.46 18.48 -5.65
CA PHE A 120 -2.59 18.99 -6.69
C PHE A 120 -2.62 20.52 -6.65
N VAL A 121 -1.47 21.17 -6.45
CA VAL A 121 -1.38 22.63 -6.33
C VAL A 121 -0.31 23.15 -7.27
N ASN A 122 -0.58 24.28 -7.90
CA ASN A 122 0.41 24.97 -8.73
C ASN A 122 1.55 25.51 -7.85
N ARG A 123 2.78 25.23 -8.24
CA ARG A 123 4.00 25.68 -7.57
C ARG A 123 4.32 27.13 -7.94
N ILE A 124 4.01 27.52 -9.17
CA ILE A 124 4.25 28.84 -9.73
C ILE A 124 2.92 29.59 -9.64
N ALA A 125 2.76 30.36 -8.57
CA ALA A 125 1.71 31.37 -8.47
C ALA A 125 2.26 32.70 -8.96
#